data_AF-A0A4Y8CIZ7-F1
#
_entry.id   AF-A0A4Y8CIZ7-F1
#
_cell.length_a   1.000
_cell.length_b   1.000
_cell.length_c   1.000
_cell.angle_alpha   90.00
_cell.angle_beta   90.00
_cell.angle_gamma   90.00
#
_symmetry.space_group_name_H-M   'P 1'
#
loop_
_entity.id
_entity.type
_entity.pdbx_description
1 polymer ?
#
loop_
_entity_poly.entity_id
_entity_poly.type
_entity_poly.pdbx_seq_one_letter_code
_entity_poly.pdbx_strand_id
1 'polypeptide(L)'
;TEGGARIEGTIEKPFLWACENLLDKNLNKPFDFPKFLDKKLAKEKLEKIKKYLQKSILESKEFIKKTQTQLQKLRYTLEKNDKNFQTLGKIKNDLLNLFKEFKKLKLFNELCQAIYFHNECEILKFEVLNTNKQKENLIDFLKIQHNWFIQGLGYLDTQNKTIEKSLENWNFDDIIRK
;
A
#
# COMPACT_ATOMS: atom_id res chain seq x y z
N THR A 1 43.05 -5.97 1.68
CA THR A 1 42.92 -7.43 1.48
C THR A 1 42.99 -7.72 0.00
N GLU A 2 43.48 -8.89 -0.39
CA GLU A 2 43.44 -9.29 -1.80
C GLU A 2 41.99 -9.24 -2.33
N GLY A 3 41.79 -8.61 -3.49
CA GLY A 3 40.47 -8.42 -4.11
C GLY A 3 39.74 -7.11 -3.76
N GLY A 4 40.31 -6.26 -2.89
CA GLY A 4 39.80 -4.92 -2.59
C GLY A 4 40.53 -3.80 -3.34
N ALA A 5 40.25 -2.54 -2.95
CA ALA A 5 41.03 -1.40 -3.42
C ALA A 5 42.47 -1.47 -2.87
N ARG A 6 43.46 -1.40 -3.78
CA ARG A 6 44.89 -1.40 -3.42
C ARG A 6 45.27 -0.06 -2.79
N ILE A 7 45.94 -0.12 -1.64
CA ILE A 7 46.47 1.06 -0.93
C ILE A 7 47.99 1.06 -1.05
N GLU A 8 48.56 2.10 -1.64
CA GLU A 8 50.00 2.25 -1.82
C GLU A 8 50.73 2.24 -0.47
N GLY A 9 51.87 1.54 -0.41
CA GLY A 9 52.66 1.39 0.82
C GLY A 9 52.14 0.32 1.80
N THR A 10 51.08 -0.43 1.47
CA THR A 10 50.58 -1.54 2.30
C THR A 10 50.88 -2.91 1.71
N ILE A 11 51.00 -3.93 2.57
CA ILE A 11 51.11 -5.34 2.17
C ILE A 11 49.70 -5.91 2.08
N GLU A 12 49.31 -6.40 0.90
CA GLU A 12 48.05 -7.12 0.76
C GLU A 12 48.14 -8.50 1.42
N LYS A 13 47.07 -8.87 2.12
CA LYS A 13 46.88 -10.17 2.74
C LYS A 13 45.52 -10.75 2.31
N PRO A 14 45.39 -12.07 2.14
CA PRO A 14 44.09 -12.71 1.94
C PRO A 14 43.12 -12.39 3.09
N PHE A 15 41.82 -12.34 2.79
CA PHE A 15 40.80 -12.12 3.83
C PHE A 15 40.83 -13.23 4.90
N LEU A 16 41.05 -14.49 4.51
CA LEU A 16 41.18 -15.61 5.43
C LEU A 16 42.33 -15.40 6.43
N TRP A 17 43.49 -14.94 5.94
CA TRP A 17 44.64 -14.64 6.79
C TRP A 17 44.28 -13.56 7.83
N ALA A 18 43.53 -12.53 7.44
CA ALA A 18 43.07 -11.50 8.37
C ALA A 18 42.10 -12.07 9.43
N CYS A 19 41.18 -12.95 9.05
CA CYS A 19 40.30 -13.62 10.02
C CYS A 19 41.07 -14.48 11.02
N GLU A 20 42.04 -15.25 10.56
CA GLU A 20 42.79 -16.17 11.44
C GLU A 20 43.81 -15.47 12.34
N ASN A 21 44.41 -14.37 11.86
CA ASN A 21 45.54 -13.72 12.55
C ASN A 21 45.18 -12.41 13.25
N LEU A 22 44.07 -11.75 12.86
CA LEU A 22 43.63 -10.48 13.47
C LEU A 22 42.36 -10.64 14.34
N LEU A 23 41.59 -11.72 14.15
CA LEU A 23 40.44 -12.08 15.02
C LEU A 23 40.83 -13.23 15.98
N ASP A 24 42.02 -13.12 16.56
CA ASP A 24 42.59 -14.09 17.51
C ASP A 24 41.94 -14.03 18.91
N LYS A 25 41.24 -12.93 19.20
CA LYS A 25 40.54 -12.73 20.47
C LYS A 25 39.13 -13.29 20.41
N ASN A 26 38.76 -14.05 21.44
CA ASN A 26 37.37 -14.37 21.72
C ASN A 26 36.61 -13.07 22.05
N LEU A 27 35.88 -12.55 21.06
CA LEU A 27 35.03 -11.38 21.23
C LEU A 27 33.71 -11.81 21.89
N ASN A 28 33.46 -11.32 23.10
CA ASN A 28 32.13 -11.41 23.70
C ASN A 28 31.23 -10.37 23.03
N LYS A 29 30.05 -10.80 22.55
CA LYS A 29 29.05 -9.83 22.08
C LYS A 29 28.69 -8.90 23.25
N PRO A 30 28.66 -7.57 23.05
CA PRO A 30 28.35 -6.63 24.12
C PRO A 30 26.86 -6.64 24.52
N PHE A 31 26.05 -7.49 23.89
CA PHE A 31 24.62 -7.59 24.11
C PHE A 31 24.19 -9.04 24.24
N ASP A 32 23.25 -9.26 25.16
CA ASP A 32 22.54 -10.53 25.26
C ASP A 32 21.76 -10.83 23.99
N PHE A 33 21.59 -12.12 23.69
CA PHE A 33 20.65 -12.51 22.65
C PHE A 33 19.23 -12.05 23.02
N PRO A 34 18.44 -11.59 22.04
CA PRO A 34 17.05 -11.24 22.28
C PRO A 34 16.32 -12.43 22.88
N LYS A 35 15.57 -12.18 23.96
CA LYS A 35 14.75 -13.21 24.59
C LYS A 35 13.70 -13.70 23.59
N PHE A 36 13.53 -15.03 23.52
CA PHE A 36 12.43 -15.60 22.76
C PHE A 36 11.09 -15.11 23.32
N LEU A 37 10.17 -14.76 22.42
CA LEU A 37 8.83 -14.38 22.81
C LEU A 37 8.13 -15.57 23.48
N ASP A 38 7.52 -15.34 24.63
CA ASP A 38 6.70 -16.36 25.29
C ASP A 38 5.61 -16.88 24.34
N LYS A 39 5.38 -18.20 24.33
CA LYS A 39 4.45 -18.84 23.38
C LYS A 39 3.02 -18.33 23.55
N LYS A 40 2.57 -18.10 24.79
CA LYS A 40 1.23 -17.58 25.06
C LYS A 40 1.11 -16.16 24.53
N LEU A 41 2.10 -15.31 24.81
CA LEU A 41 2.14 -13.94 24.31
C LEU A 41 2.22 -13.88 22.77
N ALA A 42 2.97 -14.77 22.13
CA ALA A 42 3.03 -14.90 20.68
C ALA A 42 1.65 -15.23 20.08
N LYS A 43 0.94 -16.19 20.68
CA LYS A 43 -0.40 -16.60 20.24
C LYS A 43 -1.42 -15.47 20.42
N GLU A 44 -1.38 -14.76 21.54
CA GLU A 44 -2.24 -13.60 21.79
C GLU A 44 -2.03 -12.48 20.75
N LYS A 45 -0.77 -12.18 20.41
CA LYS A 45 -0.44 -11.20 19.37
C LYS A 45 -0.94 -11.65 18.00
N LEU A 46 -0.77 -12.93 17.65
CA LEU A 46 -1.26 -13.50 16.40
C LEU A 46 -2.77 -13.33 16.27
N GLU A 47 -3.54 -13.73 17.28
CA GLU A 47 -5.01 -13.61 17.29
C GLU A 47 -5.46 -12.15 17.17
N LYS A 48 -4.75 -11.22 17.83
CA LYS A 48 -5.03 -9.78 17.71
C LYS A 48 -4.82 -9.28 16.28
N ILE A 49 -3.75 -9.72 15.61
CA ILE A 49 -3.46 -9.35 14.22
C ILE A 49 -4.50 -9.96 13.28
N LYS A 50 -4.86 -11.23 13.44
CA LYS A 50 -5.91 -11.89 12.64
C LYS A 50 -7.23 -11.10 12.70
N LYS A 51 -7.69 -10.74 13.90
CA LYS A 51 -8.89 -9.92 14.10
C LYS A 51 -8.79 -8.54 13.47
N TYR A 52 -7.62 -7.88 13.59
CA TYR A 52 -7.38 -6.59 12.95
C TYR A 52 -7.49 -6.68 11.43
N LEU A 53 -6.86 -7.70 10.82
CA LEU A 53 -6.89 -7.91 9.37
C LEU A 53 -8.30 -8.20 8.87
N GLN A 54 -9.05 -9.08 9.55
CA GLN A 54 -10.46 -9.35 9.22
C GLN A 54 -11.32 -8.09 9.25
N LYS A 55 -11.18 -7.24 10.30
CA LYS A 55 -11.88 -5.97 10.39
C LYS A 55 -11.50 -5.01 9.26
N SER A 56 -10.22 -4.99 8.88
CA SER A 56 -9.69 -4.12 7.83
C SER A 56 -10.18 -4.55 6.43
N ILE A 57 -10.29 -5.87 6.19
CA ILE A 57 -10.90 -6.42 4.97
C ILE A 57 -12.39 -6.04 4.88
N LEU A 58 -13.14 -6.14 5.97
CA LEU A 58 -14.56 -5.77 5.98
C LEU A 58 -14.76 -4.30 5.60
N GLU A 59 -13.99 -3.40 6.22
CA GLU A 59 -13.98 -1.96 5.90
C GLU A 59 -13.63 -1.71 4.41
N SER A 60 -12.62 -2.42 3.89
CA SER A 60 -12.24 -2.34 2.48
C SER A 60 -13.39 -2.80 1.55
N LYS A 61 -14.07 -3.90 1.88
CA LYS A 61 -15.24 -4.40 1.11
C LYS A 61 -16.41 -3.41 1.11
N GLU A 62 -16.70 -2.78 2.25
CA GLU A 62 -17.72 -1.73 2.34
C GLU A 62 -17.37 -0.51 1.48
N PHE A 63 -16.12 -0.06 1.54
CA PHE A 63 -15.61 1.02 0.70
C PHE A 63 -15.72 0.69 -0.79
N ILE A 64 -15.35 -0.53 -1.21
CA ILE A 64 -15.47 -0.99 -2.59
C ILE A 64 -16.92 -0.89 -3.06
N LYS A 65 -17.88 -1.44 -2.28
CA LYS A 65 -19.32 -1.43 -2.63
C LYS A 65 -19.87 -0.01 -2.76
N LYS A 66 -19.54 0.87 -1.82
CA LYS A 66 -19.93 2.29 -1.85
C LYS A 66 -19.40 2.98 -3.10
N THR A 67 -18.12 2.76 -3.42
CA THR A 67 -17.45 3.38 -4.57
C THR A 67 -18.03 2.87 -5.90
N GLN A 68 -18.23 1.56 -6.05
CA GLN A 68 -18.85 0.96 -7.23
C GLN A 68 -20.24 1.56 -7.53
N THR A 69 -21.03 1.83 -6.49
CA THR A 69 -22.34 2.49 -6.64
C THR A 69 -22.20 3.89 -7.24
N GLN A 70 -21.20 4.66 -6.83
CA GLN A 70 -20.95 5.99 -7.40
C GLN A 70 -20.40 5.93 -8.82
N LEU A 71 -19.52 4.97 -9.13
CA LEU A 71 -19.04 4.76 -10.50
C LEU A 71 -20.16 4.36 -11.46
N GLN A 72 -21.10 3.53 -11.00
CA GLN A 72 -22.26 3.15 -11.81
C GLN A 72 -23.16 4.36 -12.13
N LYS A 73 -23.37 5.27 -11.17
CA LYS A 73 -24.08 6.53 -11.41
C LYS A 73 -23.34 7.43 -12.41
N LEU A 74 -22.01 7.50 -12.31
CA LEU A 74 -21.20 8.23 -13.28
C LEU A 74 -21.37 7.65 -14.69
N ARG A 75 -21.20 6.33 -14.85
CA ARG A 75 -21.36 5.66 -16.15
C ARG A 75 -22.72 5.96 -16.78
N TYR A 76 -23.80 5.78 -16.03
CA TYR A 76 -25.16 6.08 -16.50
C TYR A 76 -25.33 7.56 -16.88
N THR A 77 -24.71 8.48 -16.15
CA THR A 77 -24.79 9.92 -16.46
C THR A 77 -23.99 10.27 -17.72
N LEU A 78 -22.86 9.59 -17.98
CA LEU A 78 -22.03 9.80 -19.16
C LEU A 78 -22.65 9.22 -20.44
N GLU A 79 -23.43 8.14 -20.33
CA GLU A 79 -24.12 7.47 -21.44
C GLU A 79 -25.37 8.24 -21.93
N LYS A 80 -25.90 9.19 -21.15
CA LYS A 80 -27.03 10.01 -21.57
C LYS A 80 -26.64 10.99 -22.67
N ASN A 81 -27.53 11.12 -23.67
CA ASN A 81 -27.38 12.09 -24.77
C ASN A 81 -27.35 13.54 -24.27
N ASP A 82 -28.19 13.88 -23.29
CA ASP A 82 -28.18 15.19 -22.64
C ASP A 82 -27.42 15.11 -21.30
N LYS A 83 -26.19 15.63 -21.30
CA LYS A 83 -25.29 15.59 -20.15
C LYS A 83 -25.61 16.73 -19.19
N ASN A 84 -26.22 16.39 -18.06
CA ASN A 84 -26.45 17.36 -16.98
C ASN A 84 -25.15 17.67 -16.22
N PHE A 85 -24.54 18.82 -16.51
CA PHE A 85 -23.30 19.29 -15.88
C PHE A 85 -23.43 19.54 -14.37
N GLN A 86 -24.62 19.88 -13.86
CA GLN A 86 -24.84 20.03 -12.42
C GLN A 86 -24.72 18.66 -11.71
N THR A 87 -25.28 17.62 -12.31
CA THR A 87 -25.14 16.24 -11.81
C THR A 87 -23.70 15.76 -11.88
N LEU A 88 -23.00 16.01 -12.99
CA LEU A 88 -21.58 15.69 -13.13
C LEU A 88 -20.72 16.39 -12.07
N GLY A 89 -21.01 17.66 -11.77
CA GLY A 89 -20.35 18.40 -10.69
C GLY A 89 -20.56 17.80 -9.30
N LYS A 90 -21.77 17.30 -9.01
CA LYS A 90 -22.04 16.56 -7.75
C LYS A 90 -21.24 15.26 -7.67
N ILE A 91 -21.25 14.48 -8.76
CA ILE A 91 -20.48 13.23 -8.86
C ILE A 91 -18.98 13.51 -8.69
N LYS A 92 -18.46 14.59 -9.27
CA LYS A 92 -17.07 15.04 -9.06
C LYS A 92 -16.74 15.16 -7.58
N ASN A 93 -17.57 15.88 -6.83
CA ASN A 93 -17.34 16.11 -5.41
C ASN A 93 -17.44 14.82 -4.59
N ASP A 94 -18.39 13.94 -4.91
CA ASP A 94 -18.53 12.63 -4.28
C ASP A 94 -17.29 11.76 -4.50
N LEU A 95 -16.76 11.74 -5.73
CA LEU A 95 -15.53 11.03 -6.07
C LEU A 95 -14.31 11.62 -5.34
N LEU A 96 -14.20 12.95 -5.25
CA LEU A 96 -13.12 13.58 -4.48
C LEU A 96 -13.21 13.27 -2.97
N ASN A 97 -14.41 13.12 -2.42
CA ASN A 97 -14.60 12.68 -1.04
C ASN A 97 -14.21 11.22 -0.86
N LEU A 98 -14.60 10.34 -1.77
CA LEU A 98 -14.17 8.93 -1.78
C LEU A 98 -12.65 8.80 -1.93
N PHE A 99 -12.02 9.66 -2.72
CA PHE A 99 -10.56 9.72 -2.83
C PHE A 99 -9.92 10.04 -1.49
N LYS A 100 -10.43 11.02 -0.74
CA LYS A 100 -9.95 11.32 0.63
C LYS A 100 -10.18 10.16 1.61
N GLU A 101 -11.29 9.44 1.47
CA GLU A 101 -11.59 8.25 2.28
C GLU A 101 -10.63 7.08 1.95
N PHE A 102 -10.25 6.90 0.68
CA PHE A 102 -9.32 5.84 0.26
C PHE A 102 -8.00 5.86 1.05
N LYS A 103 -7.44 7.05 1.30
CA LYS A 103 -6.21 7.24 2.09
C LYS A 103 -6.36 6.84 3.56
N LYS A 104 -7.59 6.79 4.09
CA LYS A 104 -7.88 6.49 5.50
C LYS A 104 -8.12 5.00 5.76
N LEU A 105 -8.17 4.17 4.72
CA LEU A 105 -8.38 2.74 4.85
C LEU A 105 -7.24 2.10 5.65
N LYS A 106 -7.56 1.15 6.53
CA LYS A 106 -6.56 0.43 7.35
C LYS A 106 -5.53 -0.36 6.54
N LEU A 107 -5.89 -0.78 5.33
CA LEU A 107 -4.99 -1.50 4.40
C LEU A 107 -4.33 -0.59 3.37
N PHE A 108 -4.34 0.73 3.59
CA PHE A 108 -3.57 1.67 2.79
C PHE A 108 -2.07 1.42 3.00
N ASN A 109 -1.43 0.83 2.00
CA ASN A 109 -0.02 0.45 2.03
C ASN A 109 0.81 1.25 1.01
N GLU A 110 2.09 0.88 0.86
CA GLU A 110 3.04 1.56 -0.03
C GLU A 110 2.57 1.60 -1.50
N LEU A 111 1.94 0.53 -1.98
CA LEU A 111 1.37 0.49 -3.33
C LEU A 111 0.15 1.41 -3.45
N CYS A 112 -0.75 1.42 -2.46
CA CYS A 112 -1.85 2.39 -2.38
C CYS A 112 -1.33 3.83 -2.36
N GLN A 113 -0.21 4.08 -1.67
CA GLN A 113 0.40 5.40 -1.59
C GLN A 113 0.90 5.89 -2.95
N ALA A 114 1.56 5.04 -3.72
CA ALA A 114 2.02 5.38 -5.07
C ALA A 114 0.84 5.73 -5.99
N ILE A 115 -0.19 4.87 -6.07
CA ILE A 115 -1.36 5.13 -6.93
C ILE A 115 -2.16 6.35 -6.46
N TYR A 116 -2.19 6.62 -5.16
CA TYR A 116 -2.85 7.80 -4.59
C TYR A 116 -2.14 9.08 -5.03
N PHE A 117 -0.81 9.12 -4.91
CA PHE A 117 -0.01 10.28 -5.30
C PHE A 117 -0.18 10.61 -6.79
N HIS A 118 -0.20 9.59 -7.66
CA HIS A 118 -0.44 9.80 -9.08
C HIS A 118 -1.80 10.46 -9.37
N ASN A 119 -2.87 10.02 -8.70
CA ASN A 119 -4.18 10.64 -8.89
C ASN A 119 -4.29 12.01 -8.23
N GLU A 120 -3.60 12.24 -7.12
CA GLU A 120 -3.50 13.57 -6.51
C GLU A 120 -2.92 14.59 -7.49
N CYS A 121 -1.91 14.19 -8.28
CA CYS A 121 -1.37 15.01 -9.36
C CYS A 121 -2.39 15.26 -10.47
N GLU A 122 -3.17 14.26 -10.89
CA GLU A 122 -4.24 14.43 -11.89
C GLU A 122 -5.37 15.35 -11.40
N ILE A 123 -5.76 15.21 -10.14
CA ILE A 123 -6.73 16.11 -9.48
C ILE A 123 -6.18 17.53 -9.45
N LEU A 124 -4.93 17.72 -9.04
CA LEU A 124 -4.31 19.04 -8.98
C LEU A 124 -4.28 19.71 -10.35
N LYS A 125 -3.89 18.98 -11.41
CA LYS A 125 -3.88 19.49 -12.79
C LYS A 125 -5.26 20.02 -13.22
N PHE A 126 -6.33 19.37 -12.81
CA PHE A 126 -7.69 19.82 -13.10
C PHE A 126 -8.10 21.02 -12.22
N GLU A 127 -7.83 20.97 -10.93
CA GLU A 127 -8.29 21.98 -9.97
C GLU A 127 -7.57 23.34 -10.15
N VAL A 128 -6.35 23.37 -10.71
CA VAL A 128 -5.66 24.64 -11.05
C VAL A 128 -6.18 25.32 -12.32
N LEU A 129 -7.04 24.65 -13.10
CA LEU A 129 -7.66 25.27 -14.28
C LEU A 129 -8.66 26.35 -13.85
N ASN A 130 -8.83 27.37 -14.70
CA ASN A 130 -9.90 28.34 -14.50
C ASN A 130 -11.29 27.70 -14.69
N THR A 131 -12.34 28.34 -14.18
CA THR A 131 -13.72 27.81 -14.16
C THR A 131 -14.25 27.41 -15.54
N ASN A 132 -13.89 28.14 -16.60
CA ASN A 132 -14.34 27.82 -17.95
C ASN A 132 -13.66 26.52 -18.45
N LYS A 133 -12.34 26.44 -18.31
CA LYS A 133 -11.57 25.24 -18.64
C LYS A 133 -11.99 24.04 -17.80
N GLN A 134 -12.32 24.22 -16.52
CA GLN A 134 -12.84 23.12 -15.68
C GLN A 134 -14.16 22.58 -16.22
N LYS A 135 -15.08 23.44 -16.68
CA LYS A 135 -16.34 23.00 -17.29
C LYS A 135 -16.11 22.22 -18.58
N GLU A 136 -15.24 22.71 -19.44
CA GLU A 136 -14.87 22.06 -20.71
C GLU A 136 -14.25 20.68 -20.49
N ASN A 137 -13.34 20.56 -19.50
CA ASN A 137 -12.59 19.33 -19.24
C ASN A 137 -13.26 18.40 -18.22
N LEU A 138 -14.43 18.74 -17.67
CA LEU A 138 -15.07 17.99 -16.58
C LEU A 138 -15.32 16.52 -16.95
N ILE A 139 -15.79 16.28 -18.17
CA ILE A 139 -16.11 14.92 -18.64
C ILE A 139 -14.84 14.07 -18.72
N ASP A 140 -13.76 14.60 -19.26
CA ASP A 140 -12.51 13.87 -19.40
C ASP A 140 -11.84 13.66 -18.05
N PHE A 141 -11.89 14.65 -17.16
CA PHE A 141 -11.51 14.48 -15.77
C PHE A 141 -12.28 13.33 -15.10
N LEU A 142 -13.60 13.28 -15.24
CA LEU A 142 -14.41 12.22 -14.65
C LEU A 142 -14.11 10.84 -15.24
N LYS A 143 -13.75 10.74 -16.53
CA LYS A 143 -13.28 9.47 -17.13
C LYS A 143 -11.93 9.03 -16.53
N ILE A 144 -11.00 9.96 -16.34
CA ILE A 144 -9.71 9.69 -15.67
C ILE A 144 -9.96 9.19 -14.25
N GLN A 145 -10.79 9.90 -13.48
CA GLN A 145 -11.16 9.48 -12.12
C GLN A 145 -11.83 8.11 -12.10
N HIS A 146 -12.77 7.85 -13.02
CA HIS A 146 -13.40 6.54 -13.15
C HIS A 146 -12.36 5.43 -13.33
N ASN A 147 -11.44 5.59 -14.28
CA ASN A 147 -10.40 4.61 -14.55
C ASN A 147 -9.47 4.40 -13.36
N TRP A 148 -9.08 5.48 -12.68
CA TRP A 148 -8.27 5.38 -11.48
C TRP A 148 -8.98 4.59 -10.38
N PHE A 149 -10.26 4.87 -10.11
CA PHE A 149 -11.02 4.11 -9.12
C PHE A 149 -11.16 2.65 -9.52
N ILE A 150 -11.42 2.31 -10.78
CA ILE A 150 -11.47 0.90 -11.22
C ILE A 150 -10.16 0.18 -10.89
N GLN A 151 -9.01 0.80 -11.16
CA GLN A 151 -7.70 0.24 -10.82
C GLN A 151 -7.51 0.10 -9.30
N GLY A 152 -7.80 1.16 -8.54
CA GLY A 152 -7.69 1.15 -7.08
C GLY A 152 -8.60 0.11 -6.42
N LEU A 153 -9.83 -0.05 -6.89
CA LEU A 153 -10.75 -1.07 -6.40
C LEU A 153 -10.29 -2.49 -6.74
N GLY A 154 -9.76 -2.72 -7.95
CA GLY A 154 -9.18 -4.01 -8.33
C GLY A 154 -7.97 -4.39 -7.47
N TYR A 155 -7.16 -3.39 -7.10
CA TYR A 155 -6.07 -3.57 -6.16
C TYR A 155 -6.58 -3.98 -4.76
N LEU A 156 -7.52 -3.21 -4.20
CA LEU A 156 -8.09 -3.49 -2.88
C LEU A 156 -8.75 -4.88 -2.82
N ASP A 157 -9.51 -5.27 -3.84
CA ASP A 157 -10.13 -6.59 -3.92
C ASP A 157 -9.09 -7.72 -3.96
N THR A 158 -8.04 -7.57 -4.77
CA THR A 158 -6.93 -8.53 -4.85
C THR A 158 -6.18 -8.64 -3.52
N GLN A 159 -5.91 -7.50 -2.88
CA GLN A 159 -5.28 -7.42 -1.58
C GLN A 159 -6.13 -8.14 -0.52
N ASN A 160 -7.44 -7.85 -0.47
CA ASN A 160 -8.38 -8.51 0.44
C ASN A 160 -8.34 -10.03 0.27
N LYS A 161 -8.51 -10.53 -0.96
CA LYS A 161 -8.48 -11.98 -1.27
C LYS A 161 -7.16 -12.64 -0.86
N THR A 162 -6.05 -11.95 -1.10
CA THR A 162 -4.71 -12.44 -0.74
C THR A 162 -4.56 -12.55 0.78
N ILE A 163 -5.01 -11.54 1.53
CA ILE A 163 -4.97 -11.57 3.00
C ILE A 163 -5.90 -12.66 3.53
N GLU A 164 -7.13 -12.78 3.00
CA GLU A 164 -8.09 -13.84 3.41
C GLU A 164 -7.48 -15.24 3.23
N LYS A 165 -6.94 -15.53 2.04
CA LYS A 165 -6.26 -16.81 1.75
C LYS A 165 -5.06 -17.04 2.66
N SER A 166 -4.31 -15.99 3.01
CA SER A 166 -3.16 -16.10 3.90
C SER A 166 -3.60 -16.40 5.34
N LEU A 167 -4.69 -15.77 5.80
CA LEU A 167 -5.24 -15.98 7.14
C LEU A 167 -5.74 -17.41 7.36
N GLU A 168 -6.31 -18.05 6.33
CA GLU A 168 -6.74 -19.46 6.36
C GLU A 168 -5.57 -20.42 6.60
N ASN A 169 -4.40 -20.09 6.06
CA ASN A 169 -3.21 -20.94 6.12
C ASN A 169 -2.23 -20.55 7.23
N TRP A 170 -2.49 -19.46 7.97
CA TRP A 170 -1.56 -18.94 8.98
C TRP A 170 -1.73 -19.68 10.31
N ASN A 171 -0.93 -20.74 10.51
CA ASN A 171 -0.95 -21.55 11.72
C ASN A 171 0.16 -21.15 12.69
N PHE A 172 -0.07 -21.35 13.99
CA PHE A 172 0.88 -20.97 15.03
C PHE A 172 2.20 -21.78 14.96
N ASP A 173 2.14 -22.99 14.39
CA ASP A 173 3.31 -23.86 14.22
C ASP A 173 4.34 -23.29 13.25
N ASP A 174 3.94 -22.38 12.35
CA ASP A 174 4.86 -21.66 11.44
C ASP A 174 5.78 -20.67 12.19
N ILE A 175 5.43 -20.30 13.43
CA ILE A 175 6.20 -19.39 14.29
C ILE A 175 7.17 -20.18 15.21
N ILE A 176 6.93 -21.48 15.40
CA ILE A 176 7.63 -22.31 16.40
C ILE A 176 8.69 -23.24 15.79
N ARG A 177 8.73 -23.43 14.46
CA ARG A 177 9.78 -24.24 13.83
C ARG A 177 11.17 -23.66 14.12
N LYS A 178 11.86 -24.33 15.05
CA LYS A 178 13.31 -24.29 15.25
C LYS A 178 14.01 -25.04 14.11
#